data_AF-A0A6A4ZE11-F1
#
_entry.id   AF-A0A6A4ZE11-F1
#
_cell.length_a   1.000
_cell.length_b   1.000
_cell.length_c   1.000
_cell.angle_alpha   90.00
_cell.angle_beta   90.00
_cell.angle_gamma   90.00
#
_symmetry.space_group_name_H-M   'P 1'
#
loop_
_entity.id
_entity.type
_entity.pdbx_description
1 polymer ?
#
loop_
_entity_poly.entity_id
_entity_poly.type
_entity_poly.pdbx_seq_one_letter_code
_entity_poly.pdbx_strand_id
1 'polypeptide(L)'
;HVLQFMYETYPDEDKQWWIELSDVGVAAGSGHVDVVAWIFDFWIPAVVPYTDFVDFAVSEALTNATKHDQLAVVHAVASRKLTSHWFCICQIANEGADVLWDYVDADLHSDSVIDVVIMVVESRNVTFAQLERIFSKFTCLQVGHSGRDDALHESLTRTSDLFRLDCMRWLVERMEASAVSKIFRTGDCGSRASVMTLKEYGVDFVQFLNAHEVAFDQDFMLQVVTSSVEATETWNEWQAMRNSRDPSTLLAYCANKFFDILVGKEGSQVQVMSQCLERLAQAYPPRVDVLRKGYQWCQLMVENDQDRARLRAIERLVFEHASD
;
A
#
# COMPACT_ATOMS: atom_id res chain seq x y z
N HIS A 1 1.08 21.81 39.25
CA HIS A 1 0.44 22.28 40.50
C HIS A 1 -1.08 22.24 40.45
N VAL A 2 -1.75 22.86 39.47
CA VAL A 2 -3.24 22.84 39.38
C VAL A 2 -3.79 21.42 39.20
N LEU A 3 -3.24 20.63 38.27
CA LEU A 3 -3.69 19.25 38.03
C LEU A 3 -3.54 18.36 39.29
N GLN A 4 -2.38 18.43 39.97
CA GLN A 4 -2.15 17.73 41.23
C GLN A 4 -3.17 18.13 42.30
N PHE A 5 -3.42 19.43 42.46
CA PHE A 5 -4.42 19.92 43.42
C PHE A 5 -5.82 19.41 43.09
N MET A 6 -6.23 19.44 41.82
CA MET A 6 -7.53 18.91 41.40
C MET A 6 -7.63 17.41 41.68
N TYR A 7 -6.58 16.66 41.37
CA TYR A 7 -6.51 15.23 41.63
C TYR A 7 -6.67 14.89 43.13
N GLU A 8 -6.04 15.67 44.02
CA GLU A 8 -6.11 15.47 45.47
C GLU A 8 -7.45 15.93 46.08
N THR A 9 -8.13 16.89 45.45
CA THR A 9 -9.33 17.54 46.00
C THR A 9 -10.62 16.78 45.69
N TYR A 10 -10.74 16.24 44.47
CA TYR A 10 -11.98 15.62 44.01
C TYR A 10 -11.97 14.09 44.21
N PRO A 11 -13.15 13.47 44.45
CA PRO A 11 -13.26 12.01 44.60
C PRO A 11 -12.85 11.28 43.32
N ASP A 12 -12.47 10.01 43.44
CA ASP A 12 -11.93 9.20 42.32
C ASP A 12 -12.94 8.88 41.21
N GLU A 13 -14.22 9.14 41.45
CA GLU A 13 -15.28 9.00 40.46
C GLU A 13 -14.94 9.84 39.21
N ASP A 14 -14.94 9.18 38.06
CA ASP A 14 -14.70 9.76 36.72
C ASP A 14 -13.31 10.36 36.43
N LYS A 15 -12.32 10.23 37.33
CA LYS A 15 -10.94 10.72 37.09
C LYS A 15 -10.29 10.17 35.82
N GLN A 16 -10.67 8.96 35.41
CA GLN A 16 -10.21 8.31 34.18
C GLN A 16 -10.65 9.04 32.90
N TRP A 17 -11.68 9.90 32.97
CA TRP A 17 -12.24 10.64 31.84
C TRP A 17 -11.87 12.12 31.82
N TRP A 18 -11.02 12.57 32.75
CA TRP A 18 -10.68 14.00 32.88
C TRP A 18 -9.79 14.53 31.77
N ILE A 19 -9.02 13.65 31.12
CA ILE A 19 -8.03 14.03 30.11
C ILE A 19 -8.34 13.24 28.85
N GLU A 20 -8.70 13.95 27.80
CA GLU A 20 -8.88 13.36 26.47
C GLU A 20 -7.54 13.26 25.75
N LEU A 21 -7.47 12.40 24.72
CA LEU A 21 -6.28 12.26 23.87
C LEU A 21 -5.87 13.60 23.22
N SER A 22 -6.86 14.42 22.86
CA SER A 22 -6.68 15.77 22.32
C SER A 22 -5.95 16.69 23.31
N ASP A 23 -6.25 16.62 24.60
CA ASP A 23 -5.59 17.40 25.65
C ASP A 23 -4.12 17.02 25.78
N VAL A 24 -3.81 15.72 25.67
CA VAL A 24 -2.43 15.22 25.65
C VAL A 24 -1.66 15.81 24.47
N GLY A 25 -2.25 15.76 23.27
CA GLY A 25 -1.67 16.34 22.06
C GLY A 25 -1.42 17.85 22.18
N VAL A 26 -2.39 18.61 22.70
CA VAL A 26 -2.28 20.06 22.91
C VAL A 26 -1.17 20.40 23.91
N ALA A 27 -1.12 19.71 25.06
CA ALA A 27 -0.08 19.92 26.06
C ALA A 27 1.32 19.61 25.49
N ALA A 28 1.44 18.54 24.71
CA ALA A 28 2.68 18.15 24.07
C ALA A 28 3.14 19.14 22.99
N GLY A 29 2.23 19.54 22.09
CA GLY A 29 2.51 20.53 21.04
C GLY A 29 2.81 21.92 21.59
N SER A 30 2.31 22.25 22.78
CA SER A 30 2.59 23.52 23.48
C SER A 30 3.87 23.49 24.33
N GLY A 31 4.60 22.37 24.36
CA GLY A 31 5.86 22.26 25.09
C GLY A 31 5.72 22.12 26.60
N HIS A 32 4.55 21.72 27.12
CA HIS A 32 4.30 21.59 28.56
C HIS A 32 4.87 20.28 29.13
N VAL A 33 6.20 20.18 29.17
CA VAL A 33 6.93 18.97 29.60
C VAL A 33 6.46 18.44 30.96
N ASP A 34 6.30 19.31 31.96
CA ASP A 34 5.89 18.90 33.31
C ASP A 34 4.45 18.37 33.34
N VAL A 35 3.57 18.93 32.51
CA VAL A 35 2.18 18.46 32.38
C VAL A 35 2.15 17.09 31.74
N VAL A 36 2.89 16.93 30.63
CA VAL A 36 3.02 15.65 29.94
C VAL A 36 3.64 14.59 30.86
N ALA A 37 4.68 14.94 31.61
CA ALA A 37 5.28 14.06 32.60
C ALA A 37 4.27 13.64 33.67
N TRP A 38 3.51 14.58 34.23
CA TRP A 38 2.47 14.27 35.21
C TRP A 38 1.39 13.34 34.64
N ILE A 39 0.97 13.52 33.39
CA ILE A 39 0.02 12.65 32.71
C ILE A 39 0.55 11.20 32.65
N PHE A 40 1.75 11.00 32.12
CA PHE A 40 2.31 9.67 31.89
C PHE A 40 2.86 8.99 33.16
N ASP A 41 3.42 9.74 34.10
CA ASP A 41 4.07 9.18 35.30
C ASP A 41 3.10 8.98 36.46
N PHE A 42 1.99 9.75 36.49
CA PHE A 42 1.10 9.78 37.64
C PHE A 42 -0.36 9.49 37.26
N TRP A 43 -0.96 10.26 36.36
CA TRP A 43 -2.40 10.11 36.08
C TRP A 43 -2.73 8.79 35.38
N ILE A 44 -2.04 8.46 34.28
CA ILE A 44 -2.26 7.19 33.56
C ILE A 44 -2.10 5.97 34.48
N PRO A 45 -0.98 5.81 35.21
CA PRO A 45 -0.80 4.64 36.09
C PRO A 45 -1.80 4.58 37.26
N ALA A 46 -2.30 5.73 37.73
CA ALA A 46 -3.16 5.78 38.91
C ALA A 46 -4.64 5.54 38.59
N VAL A 47 -5.12 6.00 37.43
CA VAL A 47 -6.57 6.02 37.15
C VAL A 47 -6.99 5.49 35.79
N VAL A 48 -6.07 5.15 34.88
CA VAL A 48 -6.43 4.62 33.55
C VAL A 48 -6.22 3.09 33.51
N PRO A 49 -7.30 2.30 33.52
CA PRO A 49 -7.20 0.83 33.51
C PRO A 49 -6.95 0.25 32.10
N TYR A 50 -6.97 1.08 31.05
CA TYR A 50 -6.93 0.64 29.65
C TYR A 50 -5.56 0.83 29.01
N THR A 51 -5.00 -0.26 28.47
CA THR A 51 -3.72 -0.26 27.74
C THR A 51 -3.78 0.55 26.45
N ASP A 52 -4.91 0.50 25.75
CA ASP A 52 -5.06 1.12 24.43
C ASP A 52 -5.01 2.65 24.51
N PHE A 53 -5.55 3.25 25.58
CA PHE A 53 -5.47 4.70 25.78
C PHE A 53 -4.02 5.17 25.87
N VAL A 54 -3.15 4.40 26.55
CA VAL A 54 -1.74 4.73 26.69
C VAL A 54 -1.07 4.74 25.32
N ASP A 55 -1.40 3.78 24.46
CA ASP A 55 -0.91 3.70 23.08
C ASP A 55 -1.26 4.93 22.26
N PHE A 56 -2.52 5.32 22.28
CA PHE A 56 -2.96 6.51 21.56
C PHE A 56 -2.40 7.80 22.19
N ALA A 57 -2.29 7.87 23.52
CA ALA A 57 -1.77 9.05 24.21
C ALA A 57 -0.29 9.29 23.88
N VAL A 58 0.55 8.25 23.84
CA VAL A 58 1.95 8.39 23.42
C VAL A 58 2.04 8.81 21.96
N SER A 59 1.23 8.20 21.08
CA SER A 59 1.20 8.57 19.66
C SER A 59 0.82 10.04 19.46
N GLU A 60 -0.24 10.50 20.12
CA GLU A 60 -0.67 11.90 20.09
C GLU A 60 0.39 12.85 20.64
N ALA A 61 1.00 12.51 21.79
CA ALA A 61 2.03 13.32 22.39
C ALA A 61 3.26 13.47 21.47
N LEU A 62 3.78 12.36 20.94
CA LEU A 62 4.96 12.36 20.08
C LEU A 62 4.69 13.05 18.74
N THR A 63 3.52 12.82 18.15
CA THR A 63 3.13 13.44 16.87
C THR A 63 3.06 14.96 17.01
N ASN A 64 2.33 15.46 18.01
CA ASN A 64 2.17 16.89 18.23
C ASN A 64 3.46 17.56 18.70
N ALA A 65 4.22 16.92 19.60
CA ALA A 65 5.50 17.46 20.05
C ALA A 65 6.50 17.58 18.89
N THR A 66 6.59 16.55 18.03
CA THR A 66 7.46 16.59 16.84
C THR A 66 7.00 17.66 15.86
N LYS A 67 5.71 17.71 15.54
CA LYS A 67 5.12 18.69 14.60
C LYS A 67 5.36 20.14 15.03
N HIS A 68 5.45 20.39 16.33
CA HIS A 68 5.65 21.71 16.91
C HIS A 68 7.08 21.93 17.46
N ASP A 69 8.06 21.09 17.07
CA ASP A 69 9.48 21.18 17.45
C ASP A 69 9.75 21.18 18.97
N GLN A 70 8.91 20.51 19.75
CA GLN A 70 9.00 20.41 21.21
C GLN A 70 9.90 19.25 21.66
N LEU A 71 11.19 19.33 21.33
CA LEU A 71 12.17 18.26 21.58
C LEU A 71 12.24 17.80 23.06
N ALA A 72 12.08 18.71 24.01
CA ALA A 72 12.08 18.36 25.44
C ALA A 72 10.92 17.42 25.80
N VAL A 73 9.74 17.63 25.19
CA VAL A 73 8.58 16.74 25.35
C VAL A 73 8.84 15.41 24.67
N VAL A 74 9.39 15.42 23.45
CA VAL A 74 9.77 14.20 22.71
C VAL A 74 10.69 13.32 23.56
N HIS A 75 11.79 13.88 24.08
CA HIS A 75 12.72 13.14 24.92
C HIS A 75 12.06 12.63 26.21
N ALA A 76 11.23 13.45 26.84
CA ALA A 76 10.49 13.04 28.03
C ALA A 76 9.63 11.82 27.70
N VAL A 77 8.74 11.89 26.72
CA VAL A 77 7.80 10.80 26.40
C VAL A 77 8.54 9.55 25.90
N ALA A 78 9.46 9.68 24.94
CA ALA A 78 10.15 8.53 24.34
C ALA A 78 11.04 7.78 25.34
N SER A 79 11.63 8.47 26.32
CA SER A 79 12.49 7.83 27.33
C SER A 79 11.76 6.87 28.27
N ARG A 80 10.43 6.95 28.38
CA ARG A 80 9.63 6.13 29.31
C ARG A 80 9.50 4.67 28.89
N LYS A 81 9.88 4.33 27.65
CA LYS A 81 9.86 2.95 27.11
C LYS A 81 8.55 2.19 27.41
N LEU A 82 7.43 2.90 27.36
CA LEU A 82 6.12 2.29 27.54
C LEU A 82 5.93 1.27 26.38
N THR A 83 5.73 0.00 26.75
CA THR A 83 6.27 -1.18 26.05
C THR A 83 5.64 -1.53 24.69
N SER A 84 4.63 -0.79 24.25
CA SER A 84 3.86 -1.04 23.03
C SER A 84 4.02 0.04 21.94
N HIS A 85 4.69 1.16 22.21
CA HIS A 85 4.73 2.29 21.26
C HIS A 85 5.94 2.32 20.33
N TRP A 86 6.84 1.33 20.39
CA TRP A 86 8.03 1.34 19.53
C TRP A 86 7.65 1.37 18.02
N PHE A 87 6.51 0.78 17.65
CA PHE A 87 5.95 0.88 16.29
C PHE A 87 5.59 2.32 15.92
N CYS A 88 4.90 3.03 16.82
CA CYS A 88 4.56 4.44 16.67
C CYS A 88 5.82 5.33 16.62
N ILE A 89 6.81 5.07 17.48
CA ILE A 89 8.11 5.74 17.46
C ILE A 89 8.77 5.54 16.09
N CYS A 90 8.80 4.32 15.57
CA CYS A 90 9.34 4.05 14.23
C CYS A 90 8.56 4.80 13.15
N GLN A 91 7.23 4.82 13.22
CA GLN A 91 6.39 5.55 12.25
C GLN A 91 6.72 7.05 12.25
N ILE A 92 6.68 7.70 13.41
CA ILE A 92 6.94 9.15 13.51
C ILE A 92 8.40 9.46 13.14
N ALA A 93 9.35 8.60 13.52
CA ALA A 93 10.75 8.73 13.13
C ALA A 93 10.92 8.68 11.60
N ASN A 94 10.15 7.83 10.91
CA ASN A 94 10.14 7.76 9.45
C ASN A 94 9.47 8.96 8.78
N GLU A 95 8.61 9.70 9.49
CA GLU A 95 8.01 10.94 9.00
C GLU A 95 8.93 12.17 9.17
N GLY A 96 10.15 11.98 9.69
CA GLY A 96 11.20 13.00 9.77
C GLY A 96 11.69 13.29 11.20
N ALA A 97 11.16 12.61 12.21
CA ALA A 97 11.57 12.79 13.61
C ALA A 97 12.82 11.97 13.96
N ASP A 98 13.94 12.26 13.33
CA ASP A 98 15.13 11.40 13.38
C ASP A 98 15.66 11.10 14.80
N VAL A 99 15.41 12.00 15.75
CA VAL A 99 15.76 11.86 17.18
C VAL A 99 15.09 10.66 17.85
N LEU A 100 13.94 10.22 17.35
CA LEU A 100 13.20 9.11 17.92
C LEU A 100 13.90 7.76 17.71
N TRP A 101 14.78 7.63 16.71
CA TRP A 101 15.56 6.41 16.49
C TRP A 101 16.52 6.06 17.62
N ASP A 102 16.90 7.02 18.47
CA ASP A 102 17.74 6.77 19.64
C ASP A 102 17.00 5.97 20.73
N TYR A 103 15.66 6.00 20.69
CA TYR A 103 14.78 5.31 21.64
C TYR A 103 14.31 3.94 21.15
N VAL A 104 14.57 3.62 19.88
CA VAL A 104 14.26 2.32 19.29
C VAL A 104 15.37 1.34 19.67
N ASP A 105 14.99 0.24 20.31
CA ASP A 105 15.92 -0.86 20.61
C ASP A 105 16.33 -1.57 19.30
N ALA A 106 17.61 -1.87 19.15
CA ALA A 106 18.14 -2.57 17.98
C ALA A 106 17.80 -4.07 18.01
N ASP A 107 17.56 -4.63 19.19
CA ASP A 107 17.37 -6.07 19.41
C ASP A 107 15.89 -6.46 19.55
N LEU A 108 14.98 -5.68 18.93
CA LEU A 108 13.57 -6.03 18.85
C LEU A 108 13.33 -7.36 18.10
N HIS A 109 12.24 -8.04 18.45
CA HIS A 109 11.85 -9.30 17.83
C HIS A 109 11.66 -9.13 16.31
N SER A 110 12.06 -10.14 15.53
CA SER A 110 12.03 -10.11 14.05
C SER A 110 10.65 -9.74 13.49
N ASP A 111 9.60 -10.40 13.98
CA ASP A 111 8.23 -10.22 13.45
C ASP A 111 7.77 -8.75 13.55
N SER A 112 8.02 -8.14 14.70
CA SER A 112 7.77 -6.73 14.95
C SER A 112 8.57 -5.83 14.01
N VAL A 113 9.87 -6.10 13.85
CA VAL A 113 10.71 -5.30 12.95
C VAL A 113 10.26 -5.42 11.50
N ILE A 114 9.83 -6.60 11.07
CA ILE A 114 9.30 -6.86 9.73
C ILE A 114 8.06 -5.98 9.47
N ASP A 115 7.13 -5.88 10.42
CA ASP A 115 5.95 -5.00 10.29
C ASP A 115 6.32 -3.52 10.07
N VAL A 116 7.37 -3.03 10.73
CA VAL A 116 7.89 -1.68 10.50
C VAL A 116 8.50 -1.53 9.12
N VAL A 117 9.28 -2.51 8.66
CA VAL A 117 9.85 -2.48 7.31
C VAL A 117 8.73 -2.44 6.28
N ILE A 118 7.70 -3.28 6.43
CA ILE A 118 6.51 -3.33 5.56
C ILE A 118 5.84 -1.97 5.49
N MET A 119 5.50 -1.38 6.65
CA MET A 119 4.87 -0.06 6.72
C MET A 119 5.68 0.99 5.95
N VAL A 120 7.01 0.96 6.09
CA VAL A 120 7.91 1.91 5.42
C VAL A 120 7.94 1.66 3.91
N VAL A 121 8.06 0.42 3.44
CA VAL A 121 8.07 0.12 1.99
C VAL A 121 6.70 0.33 1.33
N GLU A 122 5.60 0.33 2.09
CA GLU A 122 4.27 0.70 1.58
C GLU A 122 4.06 2.24 1.55
N SER A 123 4.85 3.01 2.32
CA SER A 123 4.73 4.47 2.37
C SER A 123 5.13 5.15 1.05
N ARG A 124 4.25 6.00 0.51
CA ARG A 124 4.47 6.71 -0.77
C ARG A 124 5.76 7.52 -0.81
N ASN A 125 6.21 8.03 0.34
CA ASN A 125 7.35 8.94 0.45
C ASN A 125 8.63 8.26 0.96
N VAL A 126 8.69 6.93 0.94
CA VAL A 126 9.89 6.21 1.38
C VAL A 126 11.12 6.62 0.57
N THR A 127 12.22 6.86 1.27
CA THR A 127 13.54 7.08 0.69
C THR A 127 14.43 5.88 0.93
N PHE A 128 15.35 5.60 0.00
CA PHE A 128 16.30 4.50 0.18
C PHE A 128 17.24 4.72 1.37
N ALA A 129 17.53 5.98 1.73
CA ALA A 129 18.28 6.30 2.94
C ALA A 129 17.56 5.86 4.22
N GLN A 130 16.24 5.98 4.28
CA GLN A 130 15.44 5.49 5.41
C GLN A 130 15.47 3.97 5.49
N LEU A 131 15.32 3.27 4.36
CA LEU A 131 15.43 1.81 4.33
C LEU A 131 16.82 1.34 4.78
N GLU A 132 17.89 1.94 4.26
CA GLU A 132 19.25 1.62 4.71
C GLU A 132 19.43 1.85 6.20
N ARG A 133 18.89 2.95 6.75
CA ARG A 133 18.93 3.22 8.19
C ARG A 133 18.24 2.11 8.99
N ILE A 134 17.04 1.70 8.60
CA ILE A 134 16.29 0.64 9.27
C ILE A 134 17.06 -0.68 9.25
N PHE A 135 17.51 -1.10 8.05
CA PHE A 135 18.28 -2.33 7.89
C PHE A 135 19.62 -2.28 8.63
N SER A 136 20.21 -1.10 8.85
CA SER A 136 21.42 -0.93 9.67
C SER A 136 21.16 -0.87 11.18
N LYS A 137 19.97 -0.42 11.59
CA LYS A 137 19.61 -0.20 13.00
C LYS A 137 19.26 -1.49 13.72
N PHE A 138 18.55 -2.41 13.07
CA PHE A 138 18.06 -3.63 13.71
C PHE A 138 19.02 -4.80 13.51
N THR A 139 19.34 -5.49 14.61
CA THR A 139 20.26 -6.64 14.60
C THR A 139 19.69 -7.78 13.75
N CYS A 140 18.39 -8.03 13.83
CA CYS A 140 17.71 -9.09 13.08
C CYS A 140 17.66 -8.86 11.57
N LEU A 141 17.96 -7.63 11.09
CA LEU A 141 18.02 -7.27 9.68
C LEU A 141 19.45 -7.26 9.11
N GLN A 142 20.45 -7.56 9.92
CA GLN A 142 21.83 -7.68 9.47
C GLN A 142 22.03 -8.89 8.55
N VAL A 143 23.03 -8.82 7.67
CA VAL A 143 23.34 -9.91 6.73
C VAL A 143 23.63 -11.21 7.49
N GLY A 144 23.00 -12.30 7.05
CA GLY A 144 23.14 -13.63 7.66
C GLY A 144 22.09 -13.98 8.72
N HIS A 145 21.19 -13.04 9.07
CA HIS A 145 20.06 -13.30 9.94
C HIS A 145 18.79 -13.62 9.14
N SER A 146 18.00 -14.60 9.58
CA SER A 146 16.76 -15.00 8.91
C SER A 146 15.73 -13.88 8.84
N GLY A 147 15.65 -13.04 9.88
CA GLY A 147 14.74 -11.89 9.91
C GLY A 147 14.98 -10.90 8.77
N ARG A 148 16.21 -10.79 8.26
CA ARG A 148 16.53 -9.99 7.07
C ARG A 148 15.89 -10.58 5.82
N ASP A 149 16.04 -11.89 5.61
CA ASP A 149 15.54 -12.56 4.42
C ASP A 149 14.01 -12.55 4.40
N ASP A 150 13.38 -12.76 5.56
CA ASP A 150 11.92 -12.66 5.73
C ASP A 150 11.43 -11.23 5.46
N ALA A 151 12.11 -10.20 6.02
CA ALA A 151 11.79 -8.80 5.76
C ALA A 151 11.91 -8.43 4.28
N LEU A 152 12.97 -8.86 3.60
CA LEU A 152 13.18 -8.61 2.17
C LEU A 152 12.13 -9.32 1.31
N HIS A 153 11.82 -10.58 1.64
CA HIS A 153 10.81 -11.38 0.96
C HIS A 153 9.42 -10.74 1.05
N GLU A 154 9.00 -10.40 2.28
CA GLU A 154 7.70 -9.79 2.51
C GLU A 154 7.64 -8.39 1.88
N SER A 155 8.70 -7.60 2.00
CA SER A 155 8.79 -6.28 1.34
C SER A 155 8.69 -6.36 -0.17
N LEU A 156 9.33 -7.36 -0.81
CA LEU A 156 9.24 -7.53 -2.26
C LEU A 156 7.83 -7.94 -2.68
N THR A 157 7.19 -8.81 -1.89
CA THR A 157 5.79 -9.19 -2.12
C THR A 157 4.87 -7.97 -2.06
N ARG A 158 4.94 -7.18 -0.98
CA ARG A 158 4.09 -5.98 -0.80
C ARG A 158 4.33 -4.91 -1.84
N THR A 159 5.59 -4.65 -2.19
CA THR A 159 5.91 -3.65 -3.23
C THR A 159 5.50 -4.12 -4.62
N SER A 160 5.45 -5.43 -4.87
CA SER A 160 4.89 -6.01 -6.10
C SER A 160 3.38 -5.87 -6.15
N ASP A 161 2.66 -6.15 -5.06
CA ASP A 161 1.21 -5.97 -4.96
C ASP A 161 0.80 -4.52 -5.24
N LEU A 162 1.60 -3.57 -4.77
CA LEU A 162 1.41 -2.12 -4.95
C LEU A 162 2.02 -1.55 -6.23
N PHE A 163 2.73 -2.37 -7.02
CA PHE A 163 3.38 -1.99 -8.27
C PHE A 163 4.41 -0.84 -8.16
N ARG A 164 5.26 -0.90 -7.12
CA ARG A 164 6.26 0.15 -6.80
C ARG A 164 7.65 -0.17 -7.35
N LEU A 165 7.91 0.24 -8.59
CA LEU A 165 9.16 -0.08 -9.30
C LEU A 165 10.44 0.25 -8.51
N ASP A 166 10.53 1.46 -7.97
CA ASP A 166 11.75 1.95 -7.33
C ASP A 166 12.11 1.11 -6.09
N CYS A 167 11.11 0.78 -5.27
CA CYS A 167 11.30 -0.12 -4.13
C CYS A 167 11.63 -1.55 -4.58
N MET A 168 10.93 -2.07 -5.60
CA MET A 168 11.21 -3.41 -6.14
C MET A 168 12.65 -3.52 -6.63
N ARG A 169 13.17 -2.52 -7.35
CA ARG A 169 14.57 -2.47 -7.81
C ARG A 169 15.55 -2.50 -6.64
N TRP A 170 15.34 -1.64 -5.65
CA TRP A 170 16.19 -1.57 -4.46
C TRP A 170 16.23 -2.91 -3.71
N LEU A 171 15.10 -3.60 -3.61
CA LEU A 171 14.98 -4.91 -2.95
C LEU A 171 15.67 -6.02 -3.77
N VAL A 172 15.44 -6.07 -5.08
CA VAL A 172 16.05 -7.08 -5.98
C VAL A 172 17.58 -7.05 -5.92
N GLU A 173 18.19 -5.87 -5.80
CA GLU A 173 19.65 -5.72 -5.66
C GLU A 173 20.21 -6.31 -4.36
N ARG A 174 19.36 -6.54 -3.34
CA ARG A 174 19.73 -6.99 -1.99
C ARG A 174 19.31 -8.42 -1.68
N MET A 175 18.71 -9.10 -2.66
CA MET A 175 18.18 -10.46 -2.54
C MET A 175 18.90 -11.41 -3.49
N GLU A 176 18.89 -12.70 -3.15
CA GLU A 176 19.35 -13.72 -4.09
C GLU A 176 18.41 -13.81 -5.31
N ALA A 177 19.00 -13.94 -6.50
CA ALA A 177 18.24 -14.00 -7.75
C ALA A 177 17.22 -15.16 -7.79
N SER A 178 17.53 -16.28 -7.14
CA SER A 178 16.62 -17.44 -6.98
C SER A 178 15.38 -17.08 -6.16
N ALA A 179 15.56 -16.35 -5.05
CA ALA A 179 14.47 -15.90 -4.20
C ALA A 179 13.58 -14.88 -4.93
N VAL A 180 14.20 -13.91 -5.61
CA VAL A 180 13.50 -12.93 -6.45
C VAL A 180 12.66 -13.62 -7.53
N SER A 181 13.26 -14.55 -8.27
CA SER A 181 12.57 -15.29 -9.33
C SER A 181 11.40 -16.10 -8.79
N LYS A 182 11.54 -16.72 -7.61
CA LYS A 182 10.45 -17.44 -6.96
C LYS A 182 9.29 -16.51 -6.63
N ILE A 183 9.55 -15.40 -5.94
CA ILE A 183 8.52 -14.42 -5.53
C ILE A 183 7.77 -13.90 -6.75
N PHE A 184 8.48 -13.45 -7.78
CA PHE A 184 7.85 -12.89 -8.96
C PHE A 184 7.07 -13.91 -9.80
N ARG A 185 7.48 -15.18 -9.84
CA ARG A 185 6.76 -16.21 -10.60
C ARG A 185 5.54 -16.78 -9.87
N THR A 186 5.53 -16.77 -8.54
CA THR A 186 4.43 -17.32 -7.74
C THR A 186 3.52 -16.26 -7.12
N GLY A 187 3.89 -14.98 -7.20
CA GLY A 187 3.13 -13.88 -6.63
C GLY A 187 2.04 -13.35 -7.56
N ASP A 188 1.23 -12.44 -7.00
CA ASP A 188 0.09 -11.81 -7.64
C ASP A 188 0.34 -10.31 -7.83
N CYS A 189 1.37 -9.98 -8.63
CA CYS A 189 1.80 -8.60 -8.82
C CYS A 189 0.66 -7.70 -9.30
N GLY A 190 0.50 -6.55 -8.66
CA GLY A 190 -0.56 -5.57 -8.95
C GLY A 190 -1.90 -5.82 -8.25
N SER A 191 -2.04 -6.85 -7.41
CA SER A 191 -3.29 -7.17 -6.69
C SER A 191 -3.90 -6.01 -5.86
N ARG A 192 -3.08 -5.07 -5.39
CA ARG A 192 -3.48 -3.87 -4.64
C ARG A 192 -3.19 -2.57 -5.40
N ALA A 193 -2.76 -2.66 -6.66
CA ALA A 193 -2.32 -1.52 -7.44
C ALA A 193 -3.51 -0.83 -8.12
N SER A 194 -3.46 0.50 -8.17
CA SER A 194 -4.35 1.27 -9.04
C SER A 194 -3.84 1.23 -10.48
N VAL A 195 -4.74 1.11 -11.46
CA VAL A 195 -4.40 1.31 -12.89
C VAL A 195 -3.74 2.67 -13.14
N MET A 196 -4.06 3.69 -12.32
CA MET A 196 -3.44 5.01 -12.45
C MET A 196 -1.93 4.99 -12.19
N THR A 197 -1.45 4.06 -11.36
CA THR A 197 -0.02 3.84 -11.09
C THR A 197 0.75 3.53 -12.38
N LEU A 198 0.13 2.86 -13.36
CA LEU A 198 0.78 2.56 -14.64
C LEU A 198 1.05 3.81 -15.48
N LYS A 199 0.36 4.92 -15.23
CA LYS A 199 0.57 6.20 -15.91
C LYS A 199 1.74 6.99 -15.33
N GLU A 200 2.18 6.65 -14.12
CA GLU A 200 3.27 7.33 -13.41
C GLU A 200 4.65 6.84 -13.85
N TYR A 201 4.72 5.66 -14.48
CA TYR A 201 5.97 5.01 -14.85
C TYR A 201 6.20 4.95 -16.36
N GLY A 202 7.48 5.07 -16.74
CA GLY A 202 7.93 5.00 -18.12
C GLY A 202 8.36 3.61 -18.59
N VAL A 203 8.99 3.58 -19.76
CA VAL A 203 9.48 2.35 -20.44
C VAL A 203 10.51 1.57 -19.60
N ASP A 204 11.20 2.23 -18.69
CA ASP A 204 12.13 1.60 -17.74
C ASP A 204 11.48 0.49 -16.89
N PHE A 205 10.18 0.61 -16.58
CA PHE A 205 9.44 -0.44 -15.89
C PHE A 205 9.22 -1.65 -16.81
N VAL A 206 8.96 -1.42 -18.09
CA VAL A 206 8.78 -2.50 -19.08
C VAL A 206 10.02 -3.41 -19.12
N GLN A 207 11.22 -2.82 -19.11
CA GLN A 207 12.47 -3.56 -19.07
C GLN A 207 12.59 -4.41 -17.80
N PHE A 208 12.23 -3.85 -16.65
CA PHE A 208 12.25 -4.57 -15.38
C PHE A 208 11.29 -5.77 -15.38
N LEU A 209 10.04 -5.58 -15.81
CA LEU A 209 9.04 -6.65 -15.87
C LEU A 209 9.46 -7.78 -16.81
N ASN A 210 10.15 -7.46 -17.91
CA ASN A 210 10.66 -8.45 -18.85
C ASN A 210 11.87 -9.22 -18.31
N ALA A 211 12.77 -8.55 -17.60
CA ALA A 211 13.95 -9.19 -17.02
C ALA A 211 13.61 -10.21 -15.92
N HIS A 212 12.48 -10.02 -15.24
CA HIS A 212 12.14 -10.76 -14.03
C HIS A 212 10.96 -11.75 -14.19
N GLU A 213 10.38 -11.88 -15.39
CA GLU A 213 9.27 -12.80 -15.68
C GLU A 213 8.13 -12.73 -14.64
N VAL A 214 7.71 -11.50 -14.32
CA VAL A 214 6.74 -11.26 -13.26
C VAL A 214 5.37 -11.85 -13.62
N ALA A 215 4.80 -12.63 -12.71
CA ALA A 215 3.41 -13.07 -12.73
C ALA A 215 2.51 -11.97 -12.14
N PHE A 216 1.34 -11.80 -12.73
CA PHE A 216 0.42 -10.73 -12.39
C PHE A 216 -0.90 -11.29 -11.88
N ASP A 217 -1.52 -10.56 -10.96
CA ASP A 217 -2.87 -10.83 -10.51
C ASP A 217 -3.86 -10.79 -11.69
N GLN A 218 -4.75 -11.78 -11.76
CA GLN A 218 -5.69 -11.90 -12.87
C GLN A 218 -6.71 -10.76 -12.90
N ASP A 219 -7.15 -10.30 -11.73
CA ASP A 219 -8.17 -9.27 -11.64
C ASP A 219 -7.61 -7.89 -12.01
N PHE A 220 -6.37 -7.62 -11.60
CA PHE A 220 -5.58 -6.47 -12.03
C PHE A 220 -5.32 -6.48 -13.55
N MET A 221 -4.91 -7.62 -14.10
CA MET A 221 -4.73 -7.78 -15.54
C MET A 221 -6.00 -7.41 -16.31
N LEU A 222 -7.15 -7.96 -15.88
CA LEU A 222 -8.45 -7.68 -16.48
C LEU A 222 -8.83 -6.21 -16.33
N GLN A 223 -8.54 -5.58 -15.19
CA GLN A 223 -8.82 -4.17 -14.94
C GLN A 223 -8.06 -3.26 -15.91
N VAL A 224 -6.76 -3.52 -16.11
CA VAL A 224 -5.90 -2.75 -17.03
C VAL A 224 -6.38 -2.87 -18.48
N VAL A 225 -6.73 -4.08 -18.91
CA VAL A 225 -7.31 -4.32 -20.24
C VAL A 225 -8.63 -3.57 -20.38
N THR A 226 -9.51 -3.67 -19.38
CA THR A 226 -10.82 -3.00 -19.38
C THR A 226 -10.68 -1.49 -19.48
N SER A 227 -9.79 -0.87 -18.68
CA SER A 227 -9.50 0.56 -18.77
C SER A 227 -8.93 0.97 -20.12
N SER A 228 -8.18 0.10 -20.79
CA SER A 228 -7.63 0.37 -22.11
C SER A 228 -8.69 0.30 -23.21
N VAL A 229 -9.62 -0.66 -23.12
CA VAL A 229 -10.81 -0.73 -23.98
C VAL A 229 -11.69 0.51 -23.83
N GLU A 230 -11.85 0.97 -22.59
CA GLU A 230 -12.60 2.19 -22.29
C GLU A 230 -11.95 3.43 -22.92
N ALA A 231 -10.63 3.58 -22.76
CA ALA A 231 -9.88 4.75 -23.22
C ALA A 231 -9.66 4.81 -24.73
N THR A 232 -9.69 3.68 -25.44
CA THR A 232 -9.41 3.62 -26.88
C THR A 232 -10.66 3.94 -27.70
N GLU A 233 -10.62 4.90 -28.63
CA GLU A 233 -11.83 5.35 -29.33
C GLU A 233 -12.21 4.42 -30.48
N THR A 234 -11.23 3.94 -31.24
CA THR A 234 -11.49 3.16 -32.46
C THR A 234 -10.87 1.77 -32.43
N TRP A 235 -11.47 0.86 -33.21
CA TRP A 235 -10.93 -0.49 -33.41
C TRP A 235 -9.51 -0.49 -33.98
N ASN A 236 -9.22 0.43 -34.91
CA ASN A 236 -7.89 0.55 -35.53
C ASN A 236 -6.83 0.97 -34.51
N GLU A 237 -7.16 1.87 -33.59
CA GLU A 237 -6.26 2.25 -32.48
C GLU A 237 -6.02 1.08 -31.54
N TRP A 238 -7.08 0.33 -31.21
CA TRP A 238 -6.95 -0.88 -30.38
C TRP A 238 -6.02 -1.90 -31.04
N GLN A 239 -6.23 -2.18 -32.33
CA GLN A 239 -5.37 -3.07 -33.10
C GLN A 239 -3.93 -2.54 -33.19
N ALA A 240 -3.74 -1.23 -33.39
CA ALA A 240 -2.41 -0.63 -33.45
C ALA A 240 -1.67 -0.76 -32.11
N MET A 241 -2.36 -0.55 -30.98
CA MET A 241 -1.82 -0.76 -29.64
C MET A 241 -1.40 -2.22 -29.44
N ARG A 242 -2.28 -3.16 -29.81
CA ARG A 242 -2.07 -4.62 -29.68
C ARG A 242 -0.92 -5.14 -30.55
N ASN A 243 -0.74 -4.56 -31.73
CA ASN A 243 0.32 -4.96 -32.66
C ASN A 243 1.63 -4.18 -32.48
N SER A 244 1.68 -3.23 -31.54
CA SER A 244 2.89 -2.46 -31.29
C SER A 244 3.96 -3.35 -30.63
N ARG A 245 5.13 -3.42 -31.28
CA ARG A 245 6.31 -4.07 -30.73
C ARG A 245 7.06 -3.20 -29.72
N ASP A 246 6.83 -1.89 -29.77
CA ASP A 246 7.49 -0.90 -28.92
C ASP A 246 6.45 0.07 -28.35
N PRO A 247 5.72 -0.35 -27.30
CA PRO A 247 4.71 0.49 -26.68
C PRO A 247 5.34 1.72 -26.02
N SER A 248 4.85 2.91 -26.39
CA SER A 248 5.33 4.19 -25.87
C SER A 248 5.00 4.46 -24.40
N THR A 249 4.15 3.63 -23.79
CA THR A 249 3.73 3.75 -22.39
C THR A 249 3.66 2.37 -21.72
N LEU A 250 3.90 2.35 -20.41
CA LEU A 250 3.73 1.14 -19.61
C LEU A 250 2.28 0.63 -19.65
N LEU A 251 1.29 1.53 -19.68
CA LEU A 251 -0.11 1.15 -19.81
C LEU A 251 -0.36 0.38 -21.11
N ALA A 252 0.12 0.89 -22.26
CA ALA A 252 -0.04 0.20 -23.54
C ALA A 252 0.69 -1.15 -23.56
N TYR A 253 1.88 -1.22 -22.96
CA TYR A 253 2.62 -2.46 -22.79
C TYR A 253 1.84 -3.49 -21.97
N CYS A 254 1.35 -3.11 -20.78
CA CYS A 254 0.61 -3.98 -19.89
C CYS A 254 -0.72 -4.40 -20.52
N ALA A 255 -1.47 -3.47 -21.12
CA ALA A 255 -2.71 -3.79 -21.83
C ALA A 255 -2.50 -4.87 -22.90
N ASN A 256 -1.42 -4.74 -23.68
CA ASN A 256 -1.08 -5.72 -24.69
C ASN A 256 -0.68 -7.08 -24.08
N LYS A 257 0.30 -7.08 -23.18
CA LYS A 257 0.83 -8.30 -22.55
C LYS A 257 -0.23 -9.04 -21.74
N PHE A 258 -1.04 -8.32 -20.98
CA PHE A 258 -2.08 -8.90 -20.13
C PHE A 258 -3.21 -9.50 -20.94
N PHE A 259 -3.63 -8.85 -22.03
CA PHE A 259 -4.62 -9.43 -22.91
C PHE A 259 -4.11 -10.75 -23.53
N ASP A 260 -2.84 -10.82 -23.97
CA ASP A 260 -2.27 -12.07 -24.49
C ASP A 260 -2.23 -13.18 -23.42
N ILE A 261 -1.82 -12.85 -22.20
CA ILE A 261 -1.80 -13.80 -21.08
C ILE A 261 -3.21 -14.30 -20.77
N LEU A 262 -4.19 -13.40 -20.70
CA LEU A 262 -5.59 -13.74 -20.43
C LEU A 262 -6.17 -14.61 -21.55
N VAL A 263 -5.91 -14.29 -22.82
CA VAL A 263 -6.35 -15.11 -23.96
C VAL A 263 -5.72 -16.49 -23.91
N GLY A 264 -4.44 -16.61 -23.55
CA GLY A 264 -3.78 -17.89 -23.36
C GLY A 264 -4.41 -18.76 -22.27
N LYS A 265 -4.96 -18.14 -21.21
CA LYS A 265 -5.66 -18.83 -20.11
C LYS A 265 -7.11 -19.19 -20.46
N GLU A 266 -7.84 -18.24 -21.04
CA GLU A 266 -9.28 -18.34 -21.33
C GLU A 266 -9.60 -19.04 -22.67
N GLY A 267 -8.61 -19.12 -23.56
CA GLY A 267 -8.70 -19.77 -24.86
C GLY A 267 -9.31 -18.94 -25.99
N SER A 268 -9.82 -17.74 -25.72
CA SER A 268 -10.41 -16.87 -26.75
C SER A 268 -10.34 -15.38 -26.42
N GLN A 269 -10.15 -14.56 -27.47
CA GLN A 269 -10.23 -13.09 -27.39
C GLN A 269 -11.63 -12.60 -27.01
N VAL A 270 -12.67 -13.24 -27.55
CA VAL A 270 -14.07 -12.90 -27.25
C VAL A 270 -14.38 -13.18 -25.78
N GLN A 271 -13.80 -14.23 -25.21
CA GLN A 271 -13.96 -14.54 -23.78
C GLN A 271 -13.34 -13.46 -22.90
N VAL A 272 -12.12 -12.99 -23.18
CA VAL A 272 -11.51 -11.90 -22.40
C VAL A 272 -12.29 -10.60 -22.54
N MET A 273 -12.64 -10.20 -23.77
CA MET A 273 -13.43 -8.99 -24.00
C MET A 273 -14.82 -9.05 -23.34
N SER A 274 -15.42 -10.24 -23.25
CA SER A 274 -16.69 -10.44 -22.55
C SER A 274 -16.60 -10.08 -21.07
N GLN A 275 -15.52 -10.49 -20.41
CA GLN A 275 -15.29 -10.21 -19.00
C GLN A 275 -15.07 -8.70 -18.78
N CYS A 276 -14.37 -8.03 -19.71
CA CYS A 276 -14.24 -6.57 -19.69
C CYS A 276 -15.60 -5.86 -19.79
N LEU A 277 -16.47 -6.32 -20.70
CA LEU A 277 -17.81 -5.76 -20.88
C LEU A 277 -18.71 -6.01 -19.68
N GLU A 278 -18.67 -7.20 -19.11
CA GLU A 278 -19.39 -7.54 -17.87
C GLU A 278 -18.97 -6.61 -16.72
N ARG A 279 -17.66 -6.37 -16.56
CA ARG A 279 -17.12 -5.45 -15.55
C ARG A 279 -17.56 -4.00 -15.79
N LEU A 280 -17.57 -3.54 -17.04
CA LEU A 280 -18.04 -2.20 -17.41
C LEU A 280 -19.54 -2.01 -17.17
N ALA A 281 -20.35 -3.04 -17.38
CA ALA A 281 -21.79 -2.97 -17.14
C ALA A 281 -22.13 -2.93 -15.65
N GLN A 282 -21.27 -3.50 -14.80
CA GLN A 282 -21.40 -3.41 -13.34
C GLN A 282 -20.98 -2.03 -12.79
N ALA A 283 -20.32 -1.18 -13.58
CA ALA A 283 -19.96 0.17 -13.16
C ALA A 283 -21.20 1.08 -13.14
N TYR A 284 -21.27 1.99 -12.15
CA TYR A 284 -22.42 2.90 -12.00
C TYR A 284 -22.03 4.37 -12.22
N PRO A 285 -22.69 5.11 -13.12
CA PRO A 285 -23.65 4.62 -14.12
C PRO A 285 -22.96 3.81 -15.24
N PRO A 286 -23.66 2.85 -15.85
CA PRO A 286 -23.14 2.07 -16.96
C PRO A 286 -22.82 2.97 -18.16
N ARG A 287 -21.62 2.81 -18.73
CA ARG A 287 -21.20 3.58 -19.92
C ARG A 287 -21.65 2.89 -21.20
N VAL A 288 -22.92 3.07 -21.54
CA VAL A 288 -23.59 2.40 -22.68
C VAL A 288 -22.82 2.51 -23.99
N ASP A 289 -22.26 3.67 -24.31
CA ASP A 289 -21.49 3.86 -25.56
C ASP A 289 -20.23 2.99 -25.60
N VAL A 290 -19.55 2.83 -24.46
CA VAL A 290 -18.38 1.96 -24.33
C VAL A 290 -18.79 0.49 -24.46
N LEU A 291 -19.92 0.10 -23.86
CA LEU A 291 -20.47 -1.26 -23.98
C LEU A 291 -20.83 -1.61 -25.43
N ARG A 292 -21.52 -0.70 -26.14
CA ARG A 292 -21.86 -0.89 -27.57
C ARG A 292 -20.61 -0.98 -28.43
N LYS A 293 -19.64 -0.09 -28.22
CA LYS A 293 -18.34 -0.10 -28.92
C LYS A 293 -17.61 -1.43 -28.71
N GLY A 294 -17.46 -1.85 -27.46
CA GLY A 294 -16.76 -3.10 -27.14
C GLY A 294 -17.51 -4.33 -27.67
N TYR A 295 -18.84 -4.33 -27.69
CA TYR A 295 -19.63 -5.40 -28.32
C TYR A 295 -19.37 -5.49 -29.84
N GLN A 296 -19.33 -4.34 -30.54
CA GLN A 296 -18.96 -4.30 -31.96
C GLN A 296 -17.54 -4.83 -32.18
N TRP A 297 -16.60 -4.54 -31.28
CA TRP A 297 -15.25 -5.09 -31.37
C TRP A 297 -15.23 -6.60 -31.16
N CYS A 298 -16.02 -7.14 -30.22
CA CYS A 298 -16.16 -8.59 -30.04
C CYS A 298 -16.68 -9.27 -31.32
N GLN A 299 -17.60 -8.65 -32.06
CA GLN A 299 -18.08 -9.19 -33.35
C GLN A 299 -16.95 -9.39 -34.37
N LEU A 300 -15.93 -8.53 -34.34
CA LEU A 300 -14.76 -8.62 -35.22
C LEU A 300 -13.75 -9.70 -34.79
N MET A 301 -13.87 -10.21 -33.56
CA MET A 301 -12.98 -11.22 -32.97
C MET A 301 -13.54 -12.65 -33.00
N VAL A 302 -14.78 -12.86 -33.45
CA VAL A 302 -15.42 -14.20 -33.45
C VAL A 302 -14.74 -15.12 -34.46
N GLU A 303 -14.18 -16.23 -33.98
CA GLU A 303 -13.52 -17.21 -34.85
C GLU A 303 -14.28 -18.55 -34.90
N ASN A 304 -15.04 -18.89 -33.87
CA ASN A 304 -15.72 -20.19 -33.75
C ASN A 304 -17.14 -20.09 -33.15
N ASP A 305 -17.84 -21.23 -33.06
CA ASP A 305 -19.21 -21.27 -32.53
C ASP A 305 -19.30 -21.01 -31.02
N GLN A 306 -18.24 -21.30 -30.25
CA GLN A 306 -18.17 -21.00 -28.82
C GLN A 306 -18.09 -19.49 -28.59
N ASP A 307 -17.27 -18.78 -29.36
CA ASP A 307 -17.20 -17.31 -29.37
C ASP A 307 -18.56 -16.71 -29.72
N ARG A 308 -19.23 -17.28 -30.73
CA ARG A 308 -20.57 -16.84 -31.15
C ARG A 308 -21.60 -17.03 -30.05
N ALA A 309 -21.55 -18.14 -29.31
CA ALA A 309 -22.43 -18.39 -28.18
C ALA A 309 -22.17 -17.39 -27.04
N ARG A 310 -20.90 -17.11 -26.74
CA ARG A 310 -20.50 -16.13 -25.71
C ARG A 310 -20.93 -14.72 -26.07
N LEU A 311 -20.74 -14.32 -27.33
CA LEU A 311 -21.18 -13.02 -27.85
C LEU A 311 -22.69 -12.80 -27.63
N ARG A 312 -23.52 -13.80 -27.95
CA ARG A 312 -24.99 -13.74 -27.73
C ARG A 312 -25.37 -13.60 -26.26
N ALA A 313 -24.56 -14.11 -25.33
CA ALA A 313 -24.82 -13.96 -23.90
C ALA A 313 -24.62 -12.51 -23.44
N ILE A 314 -23.56 -11.85 -23.93
CA ILE A 314 -23.23 -10.46 -23.59
C ILE A 314 -24.17 -9.47 -24.29
N GLU A 315 -24.72 -9.85 -25.44
CA GLU A 315 -25.66 -9.03 -26.20
C GLU A 315 -26.82 -8.52 -25.32
N ARG A 316 -27.39 -9.40 -24.48
CA ARG A 316 -28.45 -9.03 -23.53
C ARG A 316 -28.00 -7.98 -22.53
N LEU A 317 -26.81 -8.17 -21.96
CA LEU A 317 -26.20 -7.26 -21.00
C LEU A 317 -25.95 -5.86 -21.60
N VAL A 318 -25.59 -5.77 -22.88
CA VAL A 318 -25.40 -4.47 -23.56
C VAL A 318 -26.74 -3.79 -23.85
N PHE A 319 -27.76 -4.54 -24.28
CA PHE A 319 -29.06 -3.98 -24.65
C PHE A 319 -29.97 -3.65 -23.46
N GLU A 320 -29.85 -4.36 -22.33
CA GLU A 320 -30.55 -4.02 -21.09
C GLU A 320 -30.17 -2.62 -20.59
N HIS A 321 -28.88 -2.28 -20.58
CA HIS A 321 -28.40 -0.97 -20.14
C HIS A 321 -28.58 0.13 -21.20
N ALA A 322 -28.83 -0.23 -22.46
CA ALA A 322 -29.03 0.72 -23.55
C ALA A 322 -30.48 1.23 -23.68
N SER A 323 -31.40 0.72 -22.86
CA SER A 323 -32.84 0.97 -22.92
C SER A 323 -33.36 1.94 -21.85
N ASP A 324 -32.50 2.37 -20.92
CA ASP A 324 -32.75 3.39 -19.89
C ASP A 324 -32.17 4.77 -20.29
#